data_AF-A0A3B9H3P6-F1
#
_entry.id   AF-A0A3B9H3P6-F1
#
_cell.length_a   1.000
_cell.length_b   1.000
_cell.length_c   1.000
_cell.angle_alpha   90.00
_cell.angle_beta   90.00
_cell.angle_gamma   90.00
#
_symmetry.space_group_name_H-M   'P 1'
#
loop_
_entity.id
_entity.type
_entity.pdbx_description
1 polymer ?
#
loop_
_entity_poly.entity_id
_entity_poly.type
_entity_poly.pdbx_seq_one_letter_code
_entity_poly.pdbx_strand_id
1 'polypeptide(L)'
;MASQTHRPRRSCLYMPGANERALEKARGLPADTLLLDLEDAVAPDAKLTAREAILSAVKQGGYGYREIVIRMNGLSTEWGADDLKMAVSSGAKAVLAPKVESAADIHVLDKALTEAGAPADFGLWVMIEMPKAILHIE
;
A
#
# COMPACT_ATOMS: atom_id res chain seq x y z
N MET A 1 -22.35 16.62 11.27
CA MET A 1 -22.22 15.67 10.16
C MET A 1 -20.78 15.69 9.73
N ALA A 2 -20.05 14.58 9.83
CA ALA A 2 -18.67 14.53 9.36
C ALA A 2 -18.66 14.80 7.85
N SER A 3 -17.96 15.85 7.42
CA SER A 3 -17.72 16.13 6.00
C SER A 3 -17.11 14.87 5.39
N GLN A 4 -17.86 14.21 4.50
CA GLN A 4 -17.35 13.07 3.76
C GLN A 4 -16.23 13.62 2.87
N THR A 5 -14.97 13.41 3.28
CA THR A 5 -13.84 13.87 2.49
C THR A 5 -13.83 13.10 1.18
N HIS A 6 -14.26 13.76 0.11
CA HIS A 6 -14.25 13.16 -1.22
C HIS A 6 -12.80 12.99 -1.67
N ARG A 7 -12.34 11.73 -1.75
CA ARG A 7 -11.02 11.36 -2.28
C ARG A 7 -11.24 10.73 -3.66
N PRO A 8 -11.12 11.49 -4.75
CA PRO A 8 -11.23 10.90 -6.08
C PRO A 8 -10.11 9.86 -6.26
N ARG A 9 -10.39 8.77 -6.97
CA ARG A 9 -9.46 7.68 -7.29
C ARG A 9 -9.53 7.34 -8.78
N ARG A 10 -9.49 8.37 -9.62
CA ARG A 10 -9.63 8.25 -11.08
C ARG A 10 -8.33 7.75 -11.72
N SER A 11 -7.20 7.98 -11.06
CA SER A 11 -5.88 7.54 -11.48
C SER A 11 -5.05 7.04 -10.29
N CYS A 12 -4.70 5.75 -10.32
CA CYS A 12 -3.81 5.11 -9.36
C CYS A 12 -2.49 4.79 -10.06
N LEU A 13 -1.46 5.59 -9.81
CA LEU A 13 -0.17 5.47 -10.48
C LEU A 13 0.80 4.60 -9.66
N TYR A 14 1.29 3.53 -10.27
CA TYR A 14 2.35 2.68 -9.70
C TYR A 14 3.71 3.36 -9.73
N MET A 15 4.40 3.34 -8.60
CA MET A 15 5.74 3.87 -8.41
C MET A 15 6.63 2.80 -7.74
N PRO A 16 7.73 2.35 -8.37
CA PRO A 16 8.63 1.37 -7.75
C PRO A 16 9.28 1.95 -6.48
N GLY A 17 9.13 1.26 -5.34
CA GLY A 17 9.66 1.71 -4.06
C GLY A 17 11.19 1.81 -4.01
N ALA A 18 11.89 1.00 -4.81
CA ALA A 18 13.35 1.00 -4.91
C ALA A 18 13.91 2.14 -5.76
N ASN A 19 13.07 2.95 -6.42
CA ASN A 19 13.52 4.01 -7.33
C ASN A 19 13.26 5.40 -6.71
N GLU A 20 14.24 5.93 -5.99
CA GLU A 20 14.15 7.25 -5.33
C GLU A 20 13.78 8.38 -6.28
N ARG A 21 14.34 8.39 -7.51
CA ARG A 21 14.02 9.37 -8.53
C ARG A 21 12.55 9.31 -8.95
N ALA A 22 11.97 8.11 -8.99
CA ALA A 22 10.55 7.93 -9.26
C ALA A 22 9.72 8.49 -8.09
N LEU A 23 10.05 8.15 -6.84
CA LEU A 23 9.37 8.67 -5.65
C LEU A 23 9.38 10.21 -5.60
N GLU A 24 10.54 10.82 -5.87
CA GLU A 24 10.68 12.28 -5.93
C GLU A 24 9.79 12.89 -7.03
N LYS A 25 9.84 12.32 -8.24
CA LYS A 25 9.03 12.79 -9.37
C LYS A 25 7.53 12.70 -9.08
N ALA A 26 7.09 11.70 -8.32
CA ALA A 26 5.68 11.45 -8.02
C ALA A 26 5.00 12.65 -7.32
N ARG A 27 5.76 13.47 -6.57
CA ARG A 27 5.27 14.70 -5.92
C ARG A 27 4.64 15.70 -6.91
N GLY A 28 5.11 15.72 -8.15
CA GLY A 28 4.65 16.63 -9.20
C GLY A 28 3.62 16.04 -10.18
N LEU A 29 3.40 14.73 -10.20
CA LEU A 29 2.60 14.07 -11.25
C LEU A 29 1.09 14.22 -11.00
N PRO A 30 0.25 14.49 -12.01
CA PRO A 30 -1.19 14.69 -11.82
C PRO A 30 -1.95 13.35 -11.68
N ALA A 31 -1.69 12.63 -10.58
CA ALA A 31 -2.41 11.41 -10.20
C ALA A 31 -3.24 11.67 -8.95
N ASP A 32 -4.38 10.99 -8.81
CA ASP A 32 -5.19 11.05 -7.59
C ASP A 32 -4.57 10.20 -6.47
N THR A 33 -4.03 9.03 -6.83
CA THR A 33 -3.43 8.06 -5.91
C THR A 33 -2.05 7.64 -6.40
N LEU A 34 -1.10 7.50 -5.48
CA LEU A 34 0.21 6.91 -5.72
C LEU A 34 0.28 5.55 -5.02
N LEU A 35 0.53 4.49 -5.79
CA LEU A 35 0.76 3.14 -5.30
C LEU A 35 2.27 2.92 -5.21
N LEU A 36 2.83 3.01 -4.01
CA LEU A 36 4.26 2.79 -3.78
C LEU A 36 4.51 1.29 -3.62
N ASP A 37 5.22 0.71 -4.58
CA ASP A 37 5.28 -0.74 -4.76
C ASP A 37 6.50 -1.35 -4.07
N LEU A 38 6.26 -2.31 -3.17
CA LEU A 38 7.27 -3.16 -2.56
C LEU A 38 7.28 -4.57 -3.14
N GLU A 39 6.34 -4.92 -4.00
CA GLU A 39 6.12 -6.30 -4.43
C GLU A 39 6.80 -6.59 -5.77
N ASP A 40 6.09 -6.94 -6.84
CA ASP A 40 6.71 -7.43 -8.08
C ASP A 40 7.68 -6.44 -8.75
N ALA A 41 7.53 -5.13 -8.53
CA ALA A 41 8.42 -4.11 -9.08
C ALA A 41 9.78 -3.98 -8.35
N VAL A 42 10.00 -4.77 -7.29
CA VAL A 42 11.20 -4.71 -6.44
C VAL A 42 11.85 -6.09 -6.35
N ALA A 43 13.14 -6.16 -6.69
CA ALA A 43 13.93 -7.38 -6.56
C ALA A 43 14.07 -7.81 -5.08
N PRO A 44 14.16 -9.12 -4.76
CA PRO A 44 14.21 -9.62 -3.39
C PRO A 44 15.31 -8.98 -2.51
N ASP A 45 16.50 -8.77 -3.07
CA ASP A 45 17.65 -8.15 -2.40
C ASP A 45 17.46 -6.64 -2.15
N ALA A 46 16.56 -5.99 -2.88
CA ALA A 46 16.23 -4.57 -2.73
C ALA A 46 15.03 -4.31 -1.81
N LYS A 47 14.35 -5.33 -1.28
CA LYS A 47 13.09 -5.17 -0.50
C LYS A 47 13.26 -4.32 0.74
N LEU A 48 14.34 -4.55 1.50
CA LEU A 48 14.61 -3.81 2.74
C LEU A 48 14.90 -2.33 2.44
N THR A 49 15.80 -2.06 1.50
CA THR A 49 16.12 -0.70 1.06
C THR A 49 14.91 0.03 0.48
N ALA A 50 14.07 -0.66 -0.32
CA ALA A 50 12.84 -0.09 -0.86
C ALA A 50 11.83 0.29 0.24
N ARG A 51 11.71 -0.54 1.29
CA ARG A 51 10.86 -0.24 2.46
C ARG A 51 11.34 1.02 3.18
N GLU A 52 12.64 1.14 3.41
CA GLU A 52 13.24 2.32 4.04
C GLU A 52 13.06 3.58 3.17
N ALA A 53 13.27 3.46 1.85
CA ALA A 53 13.08 4.56 0.90
C ALA A 53 11.62 5.05 0.87
N ILE A 54 10.65 4.13 0.82
CA ILE A 54 9.23 4.48 0.92
C ILE A 54 8.93 5.15 2.25
N LEU A 55 9.34 4.59 3.38
CA LEU A 55 9.08 5.17 4.70
C LEU A 55 9.63 6.60 4.78
N SER A 56 10.88 6.80 4.37
CA SER A 56 11.53 8.11 4.33
C SER A 56 10.77 9.08 3.43
N ALA A 57 10.41 8.67 2.22
CA ALA A 57 9.72 9.53 1.26
C ALA A 57 8.31 9.94 1.73
N VAL A 58 7.56 9.01 2.33
CA VAL A 58 6.23 9.30 2.89
C VAL A 58 6.32 10.21 4.11
N LYS A 59 7.29 9.99 5.02
CA LYS A 59 7.54 10.85 6.18
C LYS A 59 8.00 12.26 5.79
N GLN A 60 8.83 12.37 4.75
CA GLN A 60 9.25 13.66 4.19
C GLN A 60 8.05 14.43 3.60
N GLY A 61 7.06 13.73 3.06
CA GLY A 61 5.85 14.31 2.49
C GLY A 61 6.08 15.00 1.14
N GLY A 62 5.32 16.07 0.89
CA GLY A 62 5.37 16.82 -0.38
C GLY A 62 4.49 16.25 -1.50
N TYR A 63 3.65 15.25 -1.22
CA TYR A 63 2.75 14.64 -2.21
C TYR A 63 1.43 15.41 -2.42
N GLY A 64 1.20 16.50 -1.68
CA GLY A 64 0.02 17.35 -1.85
C GLY A 64 -1.28 16.61 -1.55
N TYR A 65 -2.23 16.66 -2.48
CA TYR A 65 -3.56 16.05 -2.33
C TYR A 65 -3.58 14.53 -2.57
N ARG A 66 -2.47 13.96 -3.04
CA ARG A 66 -2.41 12.58 -3.54
C ARG A 66 -2.60 11.59 -2.39
N GLU A 67 -3.50 10.62 -2.59
CA GLU A 67 -3.64 9.51 -1.65
C GLU A 67 -2.42 8.58 -1.81
N ILE A 68 -1.69 8.36 -0.72
CA ILE A 68 -0.57 7.41 -0.72
C ILE A 68 -1.09 6.06 -0.25
N VAL A 69 -0.85 5.04 -1.06
CA VAL A 69 -1.13 3.64 -0.75
C VAL A 69 0.15 2.85 -0.97
N ILE A 70 0.47 1.95 -0.05
CA ILE A 70 1.67 1.11 -0.16
C ILE A 70 1.24 -0.29 -0.57
N ARG A 71 1.71 -0.79 -1.71
CA ARG A 71 1.54 -2.20 -2.09
C ARG A 71 2.60 -3.01 -1.36
N MET A 72 2.16 -3.82 -0.42
CA MET A 72 3.03 -4.69 0.38
C MET A 72 3.35 -5.97 -0.36
N ASN A 73 4.38 -6.70 0.10
CA ASN A 73 4.51 -8.11 -0.27
C ASN A 73 3.38 -8.94 0.35
N GLY A 74 3.12 -10.13 -0.22
CA GLY A 74 2.13 -11.06 0.35
C GLY A 74 2.40 -11.32 1.83
N LEU A 75 1.34 -11.35 2.65
CA LEU A 75 1.47 -11.40 4.12
C LEU A 75 2.25 -12.64 4.61
N SER A 76 2.19 -13.75 3.87
CA SER A 76 2.91 -15.00 4.18
C SER A 76 4.40 -14.99 3.81
N THR A 77 4.87 -13.96 3.09
CA THR A 77 6.29 -13.80 2.74
C THR A 77 7.09 -13.29 3.94
N GLU A 78 8.42 -13.46 3.91
CA GLU A 78 9.31 -12.93 4.96
C GLU A 78 9.26 -11.40 5.10
N TRP A 79 8.75 -10.68 4.09
CA TRP A 79 8.67 -9.21 4.10
C TRP A 79 7.30 -8.67 4.53
N GLY A 80 6.24 -9.47 4.37
CA GLY A 80 4.86 -8.98 4.43
C GLY A 80 4.48 -8.34 5.77
N ALA A 81 4.86 -8.96 6.89
CA ALA A 81 4.56 -8.45 8.23
C ALA A 81 5.23 -7.08 8.50
N ASP A 82 6.47 -6.91 8.06
CA ASP A 82 7.21 -5.66 8.25
C ASP A 82 6.76 -4.57 7.28
N ASP A 83 6.37 -4.94 6.05
CA ASP A 83 5.76 -4.02 5.10
C ASP A 83 4.45 -3.44 5.63
N LEU A 84 3.58 -4.29 6.20
CA LEU A 84 2.32 -3.87 6.79
C LEU A 84 2.52 -2.91 7.97
N LYS A 85 3.41 -3.25 8.90
CA LYS A 85 3.76 -2.36 10.03
C LYS A 85 4.35 -1.03 9.57
N MET A 86 5.22 -1.07 8.56
CA MET A 86 5.78 0.14 7.97
C MET A 86 4.67 0.98 7.33
N ALA A 87 3.77 0.37 6.56
CA ALA A 87 2.68 1.08 5.90
C ALA A 87 1.78 1.80 6.92
N VAL A 88 1.38 1.11 7.99
CA VAL A 88 0.57 1.67 9.10
C VAL A 88 1.26 2.87 9.76
N SER A 89 2.57 2.77 10.01
CA SER A 89 3.33 3.84 10.69
C SER A 89 3.81 4.96 9.77
N SER A 90 3.78 4.76 8.44
CA SER A 90 4.35 5.68 7.45
C SER A 90 3.60 7.01 7.33
N GLY A 91 2.28 7.01 7.51
CA GLY A 91 1.39 8.12 7.13
C GLY A 91 0.62 7.88 5.83
N ALA A 92 0.82 6.74 5.17
CA ALA A 92 -0.05 6.27 4.09
C ALA A 92 -1.52 6.15 4.55
N LYS A 93 -2.44 6.19 3.58
CA LYS A 93 -3.89 6.09 3.84
C LYS A 93 -4.44 4.68 3.68
N ALA A 94 -3.70 3.81 3.01
CA ALA A 94 -4.06 2.41 2.89
C ALA A 94 -2.82 1.55 2.62
N VAL A 95 -2.98 0.25 2.86
CA VAL A 95 -2.12 -0.79 2.32
C VAL A 95 -2.87 -1.49 1.17
N LEU A 96 -2.14 -1.92 0.15
CA LEU A 96 -2.65 -2.75 -0.94
C LEU A 96 -2.04 -4.14 -0.80
N ALA A 97 -2.85 -5.12 -0.42
CA ALA A 97 -2.44 -6.51 -0.27
C ALA A 97 -2.55 -7.26 -1.60
N PRO A 98 -1.47 -7.90 -2.07
CA PRO A 98 -1.49 -8.71 -3.28
C PRO A 98 -1.99 -10.13 -2.98
N LYS A 99 -2.26 -10.91 -4.02
CA LYS A 99 -2.44 -12.37 -3.96
C LYS A 99 -3.54 -12.86 -3.01
N VAL A 100 -4.59 -12.06 -2.78
CA VAL A 100 -5.77 -12.45 -2.00
C VAL A 100 -6.56 -13.51 -2.78
N GLU A 101 -7.00 -14.58 -2.14
CA GLU A 101 -7.79 -15.65 -2.78
C GLU A 101 -9.17 -15.86 -2.16
N SER A 102 -9.40 -15.40 -0.94
CA SER A 102 -10.61 -15.70 -0.18
C SER A 102 -10.92 -14.66 0.90
N ALA A 103 -12.16 -14.69 1.42
CA ALA A 103 -12.56 -13.91 2.59
C ALA A 103 -11.71 -14.22 3.85
N ALA A 104 -11.18 -15.44 3.97
CA ALA A 104 -10.29 -15.79 5.07
C ALA A 104 -9.00 -14.95 5.04
N ASP A 105 -8.45 -14.69 3.86
CA ASP A 105 -7.25 -13.85 3.71
C ASP A 105 -7.54 -12.41 4.15
N ILE A 106 -8.74 -11.90 3.85
CA ILE A 106 -9.21 -10.58 4.30
C ILE A 106 -9.22 -10.52 5.83
N HIS A 107 -9.79 -11.53 6.51
CA HIS A 107 -9.83 -11.56 7.98
C HIS A 107 -8.43 -11.63 8.59
N VAL A 108 -7.50 -12.35 7.97
CA VAL A 108 -6.10 -12.40 8.43
C VAL A 108 -5.42 -11.04 8.25
N LEU A 109 -5.63 -10.37 7.10
CA LEU A 109 -5.11 -9.01 6.84
C LEU A 109 -5.68 -7.97 7.80
N ASP A 110 -6.99 -8.00 8.05
CA ASP A 110 -7.69 -7.09 8.97
C ASP A 110 -7.20 -7.26 10.41
N LYS A 111 -7.03 -8.51 10.86
CA LYS A 111 -6.41 -8.82 12.15
C LYS A 111 -4.99 -8.30 12.23
N ALA A 112 -4.17 -8.51 11.18
CA ALA A 112 -2.80 -8.02 11.15
C ALA A 112 -2.72 -6.48 11.18
N LEU A 113 -3.63 -5.78 10.50
CA LEU A 113 -3.76 -4.32 10.58
C LEU A 113 -4.13 -3.86 11.99
N THR A 114 -5.09 -4.53 12.63
CA THR A 114 -5.48 -4.24 14.01
C THR A 114 -4.30 -4.43 14.97
N GLU A 115 -3.57 -5.53 14.86
CA GLU A 115 -2.38 -5.83 15.68
C GLU A 115 -1.23 -4.84 15.43
N ALA A 116 -1.11 -4.33 14.20
CA ALA A 116 -0.14 -3.28 13.86
C ALA A 116 -0.55 -1.88 14.34
N GLY A 117 -1.76 -1.72 14.91
CA GLY A 117 -2.26 -0.44 15.40
C GLY A 117 -2.75 0.49 14.29
N ALA A 118 -3.30 -0.07 13.20
CA ALA A 118 -3.87 0.72 12.11
C ALA A 118 -5.01 1.64 12.64
N PRO A 119 -5.03 2.92 12.25
CA PRO A 119 -6.17 3.79 12.52
C PRO A 119 -7.47 3.23 11.95
N ALA A 120 -8.60 3.57 12.57
CA ALA A 120 -9.93 3.11 12.12
C ALA A 120 -10.30 3.55 10.69
N ASP A 121 -9.67 4.62 10.18
CA ASP A 121 -9.85 5.12 8.81
C ASP A 121 -8.74 4.68 7.83
N PHE A 122 -7.84 3.78 8.25
CA PHE A 122 -6.81 3.21 7.38
C PHE A 122 -7.42 2.17 6.45
N GLY A 123 -7.22 2.33 5.14
CA GLY A 123 -7.79 1.45 4.14
C GLY A 123 -7.05 0.12 4.01
N LEU A 124 -7.80 -0.96 3.87
CA LEU A 124 -7.32 -2.21 3.31
C LEU A 124 -7.77 -2.29 1.84
N TRP A 125 -6.83 -2.14 0.91
CA TRP A 125 -7.07 -2.43 -0.50
C TRP A 125 -6.55 -3.83 -0.80
N VAL A 126 -7.21 -4.52 -1.72
CA VAL A 126 -6.82 -5.87 -2.12
C VAL A 126 -6.75 -5.98 -3.63
N MET A 127 -5.72 -6.67 -4.11
CA MET A 127 -5.63 -7.03 -5.52
C MET A 127 -6.49 -8.27 -5.77
N ILE A 128 -7.44 -8.12 -6.70
CA ILE A 128 -8.17 -9.26 -7.26
C ILE A 128 -7.40 -9.74 -8.48
N GLU A 129 -6.38 -10.55 -8.23
CA GLU A 129 -5.44 -11.02 -9.26
C GLU A 129 -5.24 -12.54 -9.27
N MET A 130 -5.92 -13.25 -8.36
CA MET A 130 -5.92 -14.71 -8.32
C MET A 130 -7.20 -15.24 -8.96
N PRO A 131 -7.14 -16.30 -9.81
CA PRO A 131 -8.33 -16.89 -10.40
C PRO A 131 -9.36 -17.31 -9.35
N LYS A 132 -8.91 -17.78 -8.19
CA LYS A 132 -9.77 -18.18 -7.06
C LYS A 132 -10.49 -16.99 -6.42
N ALA A 133 -9.87 -15.81 -6.37
CA ALA A 133 -10.50 -14.60 -5.85
C ALA A 133 -11.73 -14.19 -6.67
N ILE A 134 -11.69 -14.40 -7.99
CA ILE A 134 -12.83 -14.12 -8.88
C ILE A 134 -14.03 -15.00 -8.53
N LEU A 135 -13.80 -16.23 -8.05
CA LEU A 135 -14.85 -17.17 -7.66
C LEU A 135 -15.43 -16.90 -6.26
N HIS A 136 -14.81 -15.98 -5.50
CA HIS A 136 -15.14 -15.66 -4.11
C HIS A 136 -15.16 -14.13 -3.90
N ILE A 137 -15.67 -13.40 -4.89
CA ILE A 137 -15.61 -11.93 -4.92
C ILE A 137 -16.69 -11.25 -4.06
N GLU A 138 -17.72 -12.02 -3.69
CA GLU A 138 -18.85 -11.59 -2.85
C GLU A 138 -18.46 -11.23 -1.41
#